data_AF-R7AH98-F1
#
_entry.id   AF-R7AH98-F1
#
_cell.length_a   1.000
_cell.length_b   1.000
_cell.length_c   1.000
_cell.angle_alpha   90.00
_cell.angle_beta   90.00
_cell.angle_gamma   90.00
#
_symmetry.space_group_name_H-M   'P 1'
#
loop_
_entity.id
_entity.type
_entity.pdbx_description
1 polymer ?
#
loop_
_entity_poly.entity_id
_entity_poly.type
_entity_poly.pdbx_seq_one_letter_code
_entity_poly.pdbx_strand_id
1 'polypeptide(L)'
;MNQDYNKVINRHIDLDDNDIETLRQKVSQITVPETVADDMREIIEGPLNRCGIYHRIFYRVKSEDSIVTKLTNVSKNYNAYHKMQDLIGLRIVLYYVDDIKICKDLIEREFPECEWAVSSQTTSEFKSMKTNGVMSLPKYIADRISPQTWELPIDKTFEVQIRTMAFEGWHEIEHDMRYKYTKMWEHDESRHYARKLNSVLATLELCDDSIISMLEEMGHTYYKEKDWNSMIRCHYHLRITPDDLHPQLQEILDGNISIGKFIYKLERADFIMTLMDCYKDIELSSNSIIAIINEHFLHNKEISEAVSKLGLLKEKSYEQPNREKALPTLTRFNVFRSLTYLKESDIDSELIFMAASEIIHKWIIEKYENIFPGIPQAPDTFVLDTVGYKVSESIDWDEQLMSIEVTQPDSKEACKMWSTKAKIYPSGSRLALWVQNDFYEIKSNHGLINSSSFSRPSFYGRIAGKIGLVDGEELRGQVIKKTEKHFDSLMKLINNNQRRFPIVLISAANTEWLKEFKEELFSKKVSYYAHVFMADEPLAELVSRQYSENYETMKDSIRVFWPHDTIKNSRYQAYPLEYIEHCSFEMHSLKDNADTRYRNISGAGAFRFQLVAAIREENVSE
;
A
#
# COMPACT_ATOMS: atom_id res chain seq x y z
N MET A 1 -63.51 17.19 -10.12
CA MET A 1 -62.57 16.26 -10.79
C MET A 1 -61.10 16.68 -10.68
N ASN A 2 -60.72 17.97 -10.76
CA ASN A 2 -59.31 18.38 -10.60
C ASN A 2 -58.83 18.73 -9.17
N GLN A 3 -59.71 18.78 -8.17
CA GLN A 3 -59.31 18.94 -6.76
C GLN A 3 -59.06 17.61 -6.04
N ASP A 4 -59.69 16.52 -6.49
CA ASP A 4 -59.48 15.19 -5.91
C ASP A 4 -58.23 14.48 -6.47
N TYR A 5 -57.80 14.80 -7.69
CA TYR A 5 -56.58 14.24 -8.28
C TYR A 5 -55.32 14.69 -7.52
N ASN A 6 -55.25 15.96 -7.11
CA ASN A 6 -54.15 16.49 -6.28
C ASN A 6 -54.22 16.03 -4.81
N LYS A 7 -55.38 15.57 -4.31
CA LYS A 7 -55.50 14.95 -2.98
C LYS A 7 -55.04 13.48 -2.95
N VAL A 8 -55.04 12.79 -4.09
CA VAL A 8 -54.58 11.40 -4.19
C VAL A 8 -53.06 11.31 -4.34
N ILE A 9 -52.41 12.30 -4.97
CA ILE A 9 -50.94 12.35 -5.11
C ILE A 9 -50.25 12.89 -3.84
N ASN A 10 -50.92 13.74 -3.04
CA ASN A 10 -50.43 14.26 -1.77
C ASN A 10 -51.00 13.52 -0.53
N ARG A 11 -51.26 12.21 -0.64
CA ARG A 11 -51.46 11.41 0.58
C ARG A 11 -50.12 11.32 1.30
N HIS A 12 -49.99 12.10 2.37
CA HIS A 12 -49.00 11.87 3.41
C HIS A 12 -49.04 10.39 3.78
N ILE A 13 -47.99 9.66 3.42
CA ILE A 13 -47.59 8.51 4.21
C ILE A 13 -46.77 9.15 5.32
N ASP A 14 -47.43 9.46 6.44
CA ASP A 14 -46.70 9.56 7.70
C ASP A 14 -46.10 8.17 7.89
N LEU A 15 -44.86 7.97 7.42
CA LEU A 15 -44.11 6.76 7.71
C LEU A 15 -44.03 6.72 9.24
N ASP A 16 -44.69 5.73 9.84
CA ASP A 16 -44.60 5.57 11.28
C ASP A 16 -43.15 5.17 11.64
N ASP A 17 -42.78 5.28 12.92
CA ASP A 17 -41.42 4.95 13.37
C ASP A 17 -41.04 3.50 12.99
N ASN A 18 -42.02 2.61 12.80
CA ASN A 18 -41.84 1.21 12.43
C ASN A 18 -41.54 1.03 10.93
N ASP A 19 -42.13 1.84 10.04
CA ASP A 19 -41.81 1.90 8.62
C ASP A 19 -40.40 2.43 8.39
N ILE A 20 -39.98 3.45 9.16
CA ILE A 20 -38.62 4.00 9.11
C ILE A 20 -37.61 2.97 9.58
N GLU A 21 -37.90 2.23 10.66
CA GLU A 21 -37.04 1.17 11.16
C GLU A 21 -36.93 0.01 10.16
N THR A 22 -38.04 -0.35 9.51
CA THR A 22 -38.05 -1.34 8.43
C THR A 22 -37.19 -0.90 7.24
N LEU A 23 -37.26 0.39 6.87
CA LEU A 23 -36.40 0.95 5.83
C LEU A 23 -34.92 0.94 6.23
N ARG A 24 -34.60 1.29 7.49
CA ARG A 24 -33.24 1.20 8.04
C ARG A 24 -32.68 -0.22 7.91
N GLN A 25 -33.48 -1.24 8.25
CA GLN A 25 -33.09 -2.65 8.10
C GLN A 25 -32.84 -3.09 6.66
N LYS A 26 -33.58 -2.53 5.68
CA LYS A 26 -33.32 -2.79 4.26
C LYS A 26 -32.08 -2.06 3.77
N VAL A 27 -31.86 -0.83 4.24
CA VAL A 27 -30.70 -0.01 3.87
C VAL A 27 -29.41 -0.58 4.44
N SER A 28 -29.42 -1.17 5.65
CA SER A 28 -28.23 -1.81 6.24
C SER A 28 -27.79 -3.09 5.53
N GLN A 29 -28.61 -3.63 4.62
CA GLN A 29 -28.25 -4.74 3.74
C GLN A 29 -27.53 -4.26 2.47
N ILE A 30 -27.50 -2.95 2.20
CA ILE A 30 -26.80 -2.39 1.04
C ILE A 30 -25.29 -2.52 1.27
N THR A 31 -24.64 -3.29 0.41
CA THR A 31 -23.18 -3.43 0.39
C THR A 31 -22.64 -3.00 -0.97
N VAL A 32 -21.77 -1.99 -0.95
CA VAL A 32 -20.97 -1.56 -2.10
C VAL A 32 -19.53 -1.99 -1.82
N PRO A 33 -18.99 -3.01 -2.52
CA PRO A 33 -17.62 -3.47 -2.30
C PRO A 33 -16.58 -2.38 -2.57
N GLU A 34 -15.47 -2.36 -1.83
CA GLU A 34 -14.40 -1.37 -2.01
C GLU A 34 -13.79 -1.41 -3.42
N THR A 35 -13.74 -2.58 -4.05
CA THR A 35 -13.30 -2.75 -5.44
C THR A 35 -14.14 -1.95 -6.45
N VAL A 36 -15.40 -1.64 -6.13
CA VAL A 36 -16.22 -0.76 -6.99
C VAL A 36 -15.67 0.67 -6.97
N ALA A 37 -15.12 1.11 -5.83
CA ALA A 37 -14.47 2.41 -5.74
C ALA A 37 -13.21 2.47 -6.62
N ASP A 38 -12.40 1.40 -6.61
CA ASP A 38 -11.21 1.29 -7.45
C ASP A 38 -11.55 1.31 -8.93
N ASP A 39 -12.49 0.48 -9.37
CA ASP A 39 -12.92 0.42 -10.78
C ASP A 39 -13.46 1.77 -11.26
N MET A 40 -14.33 2.41 -10.46
CA MET A 40 -14.92 3.72 -10.79
C MET A 40 -13.87 4.83 -10.83
N ARG A 41 -12.87 4.80 -9.93
CA ARG A 41 -11.74 5.73 -9.99
C ARG A 41 -10.95 5.51 -11.27
N GLU A 42 -10.58 4.27 -11.60
CA GLU A 42 -9.77 3.97 -12.78
C GLU A 42 -10.45 4.43 -14.08
N ILE A 43 -11.76 4.22 -14.23
CA ILE A 43 -12.51 4.64 -15.42
C ILE A 43 -12.42 6.16 -15.65
N ILE A 44 -12.46 6.96 -14.59
CA ILE A 44 -12.43 8.44 -14.71
C ILE A 44 -11.01 8.99 -14.68
N GLU A 45 -10.13 8.46 -13.82
CA GLU A 45 -8.75 8.90 -13.72
C GLU A 45 -7.96 8.58 -15.00
N GLY A 46 -8.25 7.45 -15.65
CA GLY A 46 -7.58 7.03 -16.87
C GLY A 46 -7.58 8.12 -17.95
N PRO A 47 -8.74 8.56 -18.46
CA PRO A 47 -8.84 9.65 -19.43
C PRO A 47 -8.15 10.95 -18.99
N LEU A 48 -8.34 11.37 -17.74
CA LEU A 48 -7.75 12.62 -17.26
C LEU A 48 -6.21 12.55 -17.16
N ASN A 49 -5.67 11.42 -16.69
CA ASN A 49 -4.23 11.18 -16.62
C ASN A 49 -3.60 11.12 -18.01
N ARG A 50 -4.25 10.47 -18.98
CA ARG A 50 -3.80 10.42 -20.38
C ARG A 50 -3.68 11.81 -21.00
N CYS A 51 -4.62 12.69 -20.70
CA CYS A 51 -4.61 14.07 -21.17
C CYS A 51 -3.66 14.99 -20.38
N GLY A 52 -3.01 14.49 -19.32
CA GLY A 52 -2.16 15.29 -18.45
C GLY A 52 -2.91 16.35 -17.63
N ILE A 53 -4.22 16.18 -17.40
CA ILE A 53 -5.01 17.15 -16.63
C ILE A 53 -4.60 17.10 -15.15
N TYR A 54 -4.50 18.26 -14.50
CA TYR A 54 -4.25 18.33 -13.06
C TYR A 54 -5.56 18.10 -12.30
N HIS A 55 -5.70 16.93 -11.69
CA HIS A 55 -6.91 16.56 -10.95
C HIS A 55 -6.63 15.77 -9.67
N ARG A 56 -7.68 15.64 -8.86
CA ARG A 56 -7.86 14.66 -7.79
C ARG A 56 -9.28 14.13 -7.84
N ILE A 57 -9.45 12.83 -7.61
CA ILE A 57 -10.78 12.21 -7.56
C ILE A 57 -11.09 11.73 -6.14
N PHE A 58 -12.25 12.12 -5.63
CA PHE A 58 -12.79 11.60 -4.37
C PHE A 58 -13.98 10.71 -4.68
N TYR A 59 -13.92 9.47 -4.20
CA TYR A 59 -15.02 8.53 -4.25
C TYR A 59 -15.76 8.50 -2.91
N ARG A 60 -17.08 8.49 -2.95
CA ARG A 60 -17.93 8.41 -1.77
C ARG A 60 -19.15 7.53 -2.02
N VAL A 61 -19.39 6.58 -1.12
CA VAL A 61 -20.68 5.92 -0.97
C VAL A 61 -21.52 6.69 0.03
N LYS A 62 -22.82 6.86 -0.26
CA LYS A 62 -23.76 7.51 0.65
C LYS A 62 -23.95 6.65 1.92
N SER A 63 -23.88 7.26 3.10
CA SER A 63 -24.09 6.53 4.37
C SER A 63 -25.54 6.10 4.54
N GLU A 64 -25.77 5.03 5.29
CA GLU A 64 -27.12 4.48 5.58
C GLU A 64 -28.09 5.55 6.10
N ASP A 65 -27.69 6.31 7.13
CA ASP A 65 -28.50 7.40 7.68
C ASP A 65 -28.84 8.47 6.63
N SER A 66 -27.90 8.78 5.73
CA SER A 66 -28.13 9.74 4.66
C SER A 66 -29.07 9.20 3.59
N ILE A 67 -29.04 7.89 3.31
CA ILE A 67 -29.96 7.22 2.39
C ILE A 67 -31.37 7.26 2.99
N VAL A 68 -31.53 6.82 4.24
CA VAL A 68 -32.83 6.82 4.94
C VAL A 68 -33.40 8.23 4.98
N THR A 69 -32.63 9.22 5.44
CA THR A 69 -33.06 10.63 5.48
C THR A 69 -33.50 11.17 4.12
N LYS A 70 -32.82 10.74 3.04
CA LYS A 70 -33.13 11.19 1.69
C LYS A 70 -34.40 10.51 1.15
N LEU A 71 -34.58 9.23 1.40
CA LEU A 71 -35.75 8.46 0.97
C LEU A 71 -37.02 8.82 1.76
N THR A 72 -36.89 9.18 3.03
CA THR A 72 -38.02 9.65 3.85
C THR A 72 -38.36 11.13 3.64
N ASN A 73 -37.55 11.86 2.85
CA ASN A 73 -37.80 13.26 2.58
C ASN A 73 -39.03 13.44 1.67
N VAL A 74 -40.15 13.80 2.31
CA VAL A 74 -41.47 13.99 1.68
C VAL A 74 -41.43 14.97 0.50
N SER A 75 -40.55 15.99 0.54
CA SER A 75 -40.46 16.99 -0.54
C SER A 75 -39.91 16.42 -1.85
N LYS A 76 -39.15 15.31 -1.80
CA LYS A 76 -38.53 14.70 -2.99
C LYS A 76 -39.33 13.55 -3.57
N ASN A 77 -40.28 12.98 -2.82
CA ASN A 77 -41.23 11.96 -3.26
C ASN A 77 -40.59 10.78 -4.03
N TYR A 78 -39.50 10.23 -3.49
CA TYR A 78 -38.80 9.09 -4.10
C TYR A 78 -39.70 7.85 -4.13
N ASN A 79 -39.79 7.21 -5.30
CA ASN A 79 -40.65 6.05 -5.54
C ASN A 79 -40.07 5.19 -6.68
N ALA A 80 -40.82 4.16 -7.12
CA ALA A 80 -40.37 3.26 -8.18
C ALA A 80 -40.03 3.96 -9.51
N TYR A 81 -40.60 5.15 -9.77
CA TYR A 81 -40.41 5.95 -10.97
C TYR A 81 -39.50 7.17 -10.76
N HIS A 82 -39.34 7.66 -9.53
CA HIS A 82 -38.43 8.75 -9.19
C HIS A 82 -37.41 8.24 -8.16
N LYS A 83 -36.22 7.85 -8.62
CA LYS A 83 -35.23 7.15 -7.81
C LYS A 83 -34.07 8.06 -7.38
N MET A 84 -33.41 7.69 -6.30
CA MET A 84 -32.20 8.33 -5.82
C MET A 84 -31.00 7.95 -6.70
N GLN A 85 -30.27 8.95 -7.21
CA GLN A 85 -29.19 8.76 -8.18
C GLN A 85 -27.77 8.91 -7.62
N ASP A 86 -27.63 9.33 -6.36
CA ASP A 86 -26.35 9.67 -5.68
C ASP A 86 -25.96 8.64 -4.61
N LEU A 87 -26.23 7.35 -4.84
CA LEU A 87 -25.70 6.28 -3.98
C LEU A 87 -24.17 6.28 -4.04
N ILE A 88 -23.64 6.36 -5.26
CA ILE A 88 -22.22 6.52 -5.56
C ILE A 88 -22.01 7.96 -6.05
N GLY A 89 -21.08 8.65 -5.39
CA GLY A 89 -20.66 10.00 -5.76
C GLY A 89 -19.17 10.04 -6.08
N LEU A 90 -18.83 10.69 -7.18
CA LEU A 90 -17.47 10.99 -7.60
C LEU A 90 -17.29 12.51 -7.65
N ARG A 91 -16.30 13.03 -6.94
CA ARG A 91 -15.91 14.44 -7.03
C ARG A 91 -14.60 14.54 -7.77
N ILE A 92 -14.61 15.24 -8.90
CA ILE A 92 -13.44 15.51 -9.71
C ILE A 92 -13.01 16.94 -9.41
N VAL A 93 -11.89 17.07 -8.73
CA VAL A 93 -11.37 18.34 -8.25
C VAL A 93 -10.18 18.73 -9.10
N LEU A 94 -10.36 19.78 -9.90
CA LEU A 94 -9.43 20.28 -10.90
C LEU A 94 -8.62 21.45 -10.32
N TYR A 95 -7.43 21.66 -10.86
CA TYR A 95 -6.55 22.75 -10.41
C TYR A 95 -6.78 24.05 -11.17
N TYR A 96 -7.31 23.95 -12.39
CA TYR A 96 -7.56 25.09 -13.27
C TYR A 96 -9.05 25.18 -13.60
N VAL A 97 -9.57 26.40 -13.69
CA VAL A 97 -11.02 26.64 -13.88
C VAL A 97 -11.48 26.34 -15.32
N ASP A 98 -10.60 26.56 -16.30
CA ASP A 98 -10.84 26.25 -17.71
C ASP A 98 -10.91 24.72 -17.97
N ASP A 99 -10.30 23.90 -17.11
CA ASP A 99 -10.42 22.44 -17.14
C ASP A 99 -11.83 21.94 -16.83
N ILE A 100 -12.70 22.73 -16.18
CA ILE A 100 -14.05 22.28 -15.81
C ILE A 100 -14.84 21.87 -17.05
N LYS A 101 -14.81 22.71 -18.09
CA LYS A 101 -15.52 22.46 -19.33
C LYS A 101 -14.91 21.28 -20.08
N ILE A 102 -13.58 21.24 -20.17
CA ILE A 102 -12.84 20.16 -20.83
C ILE A 102 -13.19 18.83 -20.15
N CYS A 103 -13.05 18.74 -18.83
CA CYS A 103 -13.39 17.55 -18.05
C CYS A 103 -14.84 17.10 -18.24
N LYS A 104 -15.80 18.04 -18.25
CA LYS A 104 -17.21 17.74 -18.56
C LYS A 104 -17.33 17.07 -19.93
N ASP A 105 -16.74 17.67 -20.97
CA ASP A 105 -16.82 17.17 -22.35
C ASP A 105 -16.11 15.80 -22.48
N LEU A 106 -14.99 15.57 -21.78
CA LEU A 106 -14.32 14.27 -21.72
C LEU A 106 -15.23 13.18 -21.12
N ILE A 107 -15.96 13.51 -20.05
CA ILE A 107 -16.84 12.55 -19.36
C ILE A 107 -18.10 12.27 -20.16
N GLU A 108 -18.70 13.28 -20.79
CA GLU A 108 -19.84 13.10 -21.71
C GLU A 108 -19.50 12.12 -22.83
N ARG A 109 -18.24 12.09 -23.27
CA ARG A 109 -17.75 11.20 -24.30
C ARG A 109 -17.58 9.76 -23.83
N GLU A 110 -17.05 9.55 -22.62
CA GLU A 110 -16.90 8.22 -22.03
C GLU A 110 -18.23 7.63 -21.56
N PHE A 111 -19.19 8.48 -21.18
CA PHE A 111 -20.52 8.10 -20.72
C PHE A 111 -21.62 8.78 -21.56
N PRO A 112 -21.98 8.20 -22.73
CA PRO A 112 -22.99 8.78 -23.62
C PRO A 112 -24.37 8.95 -22.98
N GLU A 113 -24.70 8.09 -22.01
CA GLU A 113 -25.91 8.20 -21.20
C GLU A 113 -25.64 9.02 -19.93
N CYS A 114 -25.62 10.35 -20.07
CA CYS A 114 -25.45 11.27 -18.96
C CYS A 114 -26.41 12.47 -19.00
N GLU A 115 -26.78 12.96 -17.83
CA GLU A 115 -27.58 14.18 -17.65
C GLU A 115 -26.81 15.17 -16.79
N TRP A 116 -26.65 16.41 -17.28
CA TRP A 116 -25.95 17.47 -16.54
C TRP A 116 -26.90 18.52 -15.98
N ALA A 117 -26.68 18.87 -14.72
CA ALA A 117 -27.26 20.02 -14.04
C ALA A 117 -26.16 21.06 -13.81
N VAL A 118 -26.14 22.09 -14.66
CA VAL A 118 -25.21 23.23 -14.56
C VAL A 118 -25.99 24.45 -14.07
N SER A 119 -25.59 25.04 -12.93
CA SER A 119 -26.23 26.27 -12.45
C SER A 119 -25.71 27.50 -13.20
N SER A 120 -26.63 28.41 -13.54
CA SER A 120 -26.31 29.68 -14.23
C SER A 120 -26.40 30.88 -13.29
N GLN A 121 -25.50 31.85 -13.47
CA GLN A 121 -25.60 33.15 -12.80
C GLN A 121 -26.41 34.16 -13.64
N THR A 122 -27.06 35.12 -12.98
CA THR A 122 -27.63 36.32 -13.63
C THR A 122 -26.67 37.49 -13.42
N THR A 123 -26.65 38.47 -14.32
CA THR A 123 -25.76 39.65 -14.25
C THR A 123 -25.81 40.41 -12.92
N SER A 124 -26.93 40.34 -12.19
CA SER A 124 -27.17 41.06 -10.94
C SER A 124 -26.92 40.25 -9.66
N GLU A 125 -26.69 38.93 -9.74
CA GLU A 125 -26.57 38.07 -8.56
C GLU A 125 -25.40 37.09 -8.66
N PHE A 126 -24.48 37.20 -7.70
CA PHE A 126 -23.41 36.23 -7.51
C PHE A 126 -23.94 34.97 -6.80
N LYS A 127 -23.79 33.80 -7.45
CA LYS A 127 -24.21 32.48 -6.92
C LYS A 127 -23.17 31.44 -7.28
N SER A 128 -22.97 30.46 -6.41
CA SER A 128 -22.07 29.34 -6.68
C SER A 128 -22.49 28.57 -7.93
N MET A 129 -21.55 28.40 -8.86
CA MET A 129 -21.73 27.57 -10.05
C MET A 129 -21.39 26.12 -9.71
N LYS A 130 -22.31 25.21 -9.98
CA LYS A 130 -22.14 23.77 -9.74
C LYS A 130 -22.30 23.05 -11.07
N THR A 131 -21.38 22.15 -11.35
CA THR A 131 -21.40 21.26 -12.51
C THR A 131 -21.56 19.84 -11.99
N ASN A 132 -22.81 19.39 -11.90
CA ASN A 132 -23.13 18.04 -11.46
C ASN A 132 -23.69 17.24 -12.63
N GLY A 133 -23.27 15.99 -12.77
CA GLY A 133 -23.78 15.07 -13.76
C GLY A 133 -24.27 13.78 -13.12
N VAL A 134 -25.23 13.12 -13.76
CA VAL A 134 -25.67 11.77 -13.41
C VAL A 134 -25.41 10.87 -14.60
N MET A 135 -24.79 9.72 -14.35
CA MET A 135 -24.37 8.78 -15.38
C MET A 135 -24.83 7.36 -15.03
N SER A 136 -25.17 6.57 -16.05
CA SER A 136 -25.46 5.14 -15.90
C SER A 136 -24.23 4.37 -15.39
N LEU A 137 -24.41 3.51 -14.38
CA LEU A 137 -23.36 2.60 -13.95
C LEU A 137 -23.11 1.54 -15.03
N PRO A 138 -21.83 1.22 -15.36
CA PRO A 138 -21.52 0.06 -16.17
C PRO A 138 -22.13 -1.20 -15.57
N LYS A 139 -22.72 -2.06 -16.42
CA LYS A 139 -23.46 -3.25 -15.97
C LYS A 139 -22.64 -4.14 -15.03
N TYR A 140 -21.37 -4.37 -15.34
CA TYR A 140 -20.49 -5.21 -14.52
C TYR A 140 -20.22 -4.62 -13.12
N ILE A 141 -20.32 -3.31 -12.94
CA ILE A 141 -20.21 -2.64 -11.65
C ILE A 141 -21.53 -2.75 -10.88
N ALA A 142 -22.65 -2.49 -11.57
CA ALA A 142 -23.98 -2.57 -10.98
C ALA A 142 -24.31 -3.99 -10.46
N ASP A 143 -23.82 -5.04 -11.15
CA ASP A 143 -24.03 -6.44 -10.78
C ASP A 143 -23.19 -6.87 -9.55
N ARG A 144 -22.15 -6.11 -9.18
CA ARG A 144 -21.32 -6.35 -7.97
C ARG A 144 -21.89 -5.70 -6.71
N ILE A 145 -22.80 -4.75 -6.84
CA ILE A 145 -23.52 -4.11 -5.73
C ILE A 145 -24.62 -5.07 -5.27
N SER A 146 -24.87 -5.15 -3.96
CA SER A 146 -25.88 -6.04 -3.38
C SER A 146 -27.24 -5.91 -4.10
N PRO A 147 -27.86 -7.00 -4.59
CA PRO A 147 -29.12 -6.94 -5.33
C PRO A 147 -30.26 -6.21 -4.61
N GLN A 148 -30.28 -6.30 -3.28
CA GLN A 148 -31.24 -5.65 -2.38
C GLN A 148 -31.25 -4.12 -2.54
N THR A 149 -30.13 -3.53 -2.97
CA THR A 149 -30.04 -2.09 -3.27
C THR A 149 -31.05 -1.67 -4.33
N TRP A 150 -31.25 -2.51 -5.34
CA TRP A 150 -32.11 -2.21 -6.49
C TRP A 150 -33.60 -2.48 -6.23
N GLU A 151 -33.93 -3.09 -5.08
CA GLU A 151 -35.31 -3.23 -4.59
C GLU A 151 -35.83 -1.94 -3.93
N LEU A 152 -34.93 -1.05 -3.54
CA LEU A 152 -35.23 0.28 -3.01
C LEU A 152 -35.36 1.29 -4.18
N PRO A 153 -35.94 2.49 -3.95
CA PRO A 153 -36.00 3.55 -4.96
C PRO A 153 -34.63 4.21 -5.19
N ILE A 154 -33.64 3.41 -5.56
CA ILE A 154 -32.26 3.77 -5.88
C ILE A 154 -31.99 3.37 -7.33
N ASP A 155 -31.44 4.30 -8.10
CA ASP A 155 -31.17 4.10 -9.51
C ASP A 155 -29.78 3.49 -9.74
N LYS A 156 -29.61 2.79 -10.88
CA LYS A 156 -28.31 2.21 -11.28
C LYS A 156 -27.41 3.28 -11.90
N THR A 157 -27.20 4.36 -11.19
CA THR A 157 -26.45 5.54 -11.63
C THR A 157 -25.41 5.95 -10.60
N PHE A 158 -24.50 6.83 -11.00
CA PHE A 158 -23.60 7.55 -10.10
C PHE A 158 -23.64 9.05 -10.40
N GLU A 159 -23.41 9.87 -9.38
CA GLU A 159 -23.31 11.33 -9.51
C GLU A 159 -21.84 11.73 -9.64
N VAL A 160 -21.52 12.57 -10.64
CA VAL A 160 -20.23 13.23 -10.78
C VAL A 160 -20.37 14.72 -10.44
N GLN A 161 -19.42 15.26 -9.69
CA GLN A 161 -19.35 16.67 -9.34
C GLN A 161 -17.99 17.22 -9.78
N ILE A 162 -17.97 18.16 -10.73
CA ILE A 162 -16.74 18.77 -11.25
C ILE A 162 -16.54 20.14 -10.61
N ARG A 163 -15.39 20.37 -9.99
CA ARG A 163 -15.09 21.57 -9.19
C ARG A 163 -13.62 21.95 -9.26
N THR A 164 -13.27 23.19 -8.92
CA THR A 164 -11.87 23.55 -8.63
C THR A 164 -11.49 23.17 -7.20
N MET A 165 -10.18 23.08 -6.93
CA MET A 165 -9.63 22.88 -5.59
C MET A 165 -10.13 23.93 -4.59
N ALA A 166 -10.18 25.20 -5.00
CA ALA A 166 -10.64 26.29 -4.17
C ALA A 166 -12.15 26.19 -3.89
N PHE A 167 -12.94 25.88 -4.92
CA PHE A 167 -14.39 25.70 -4.79
C PHE A 167 -14.75 24.51 -3.90
N GLU A 168 -14.06 23.38 -4.03
CA GLU A 168 -14.32 22.18 -3.20
C GLU A 168 -14.09 22.50 -1.71
N GLY A 169 -12.99 23.16 -1.37
CA GLY A 169 -12.70 23.55 0.02
C GLY A 169 -13.79 24.47 0.59
N TRP A 170 -14.26 25.44 -0.19
CA TRP A 170 -15.39 26.29 0.22
C TRP A 170 -16.69 25.50 0.34
N HIS A 171 -16.98 24.60 -0.60
CA HIS A 171 -18.22 23.83 -0.63
C HIS A 171 -18.35 22.88 0.56
N GLU A 172 -17.28 22.21 0.98
CA GLU A 172 -17.36 21.32 2.16
C GLU A 172 -17.68 22.12 3.43
N ILE A 173 -17.09 23.31 3.60
CA ILE A 173 -17.40 24.22 4.71
C ILE A 173 -18.85 24.70 4.63
N GLU A 174 -19.31 25.15 3.46
CA GLU A 174 -20.68 25.61 3.27
C GLU A 174 -21.70 24.49 3.52
N HIS A 175 -21.42 23.29 3.02
CA HIS A 175 -22.30 22.14 3.18
C HIS A 175 -22.41 21.72 4.65
N ASP A 176 -21.30 21.64 5.37
CA ASP A 176 -21.33 21.25 6.77
C ASP A 176 -21.89 22.36 7.67
N MET A 177 -21.47 23.61 7.50
CA MET A 177 -21.86 24.69 8.39
C MET A 177 -23.26 25.23 8.07
N ARG A 178 -23.62 25.36 6.79
CA ARG A 178 -24.86 26.03 6.34
C ARG A 178 -25.95 25.06 5.90
N TYR A 179 -25.62 24.02 5.16
CA TYR A 179 -26.64 23.08 4.67
C TYR A 179 -27.13 22.12 5.77
N LYS A 180 -26.25 21.58 6.62
CA LYS A 180 -26.65 20.67 7.71
C LYS A 180 -27.23 21.38 8.95
N TYR A 181 -26.79 22.61 9.25
CA TYR A 181 -27.22 23.38 10.43
C TYR A 181 -28.09 24.59 10.06
N THR A 182 -29.15 24.38 9.28
CA THR A 182 -30.03 25.44 8.76
C THR A 182 -30.56 26.40 9.83
N LYS A 183 -30.92 25.90 11.02
CA LYS A 183 -31.43 26.72 12.14
C LYS A 183 -30.48 27.87 12.55
N MET A 184 -29.17 27.68 12.43
CA MET A 184 -28.18 28.72 12.76
C MET A 184 -28.22 29.90 11.78
N TRP A 185 -28.65 29.65 10.53
CA TRP A 185 -28.64 30.63 9.44
C TRP A 185 -29.98 31.30 9.18
N GLU A 186 -31.06 30.81 9.81
CA GLU A 186 -32.41 31.38 9.74
C GLU A 186 -32.57 32.67 10.56
N HIS A 187 -31.62 32.97 11.46
CA HIS A 187 -31.61 34.22 12.21
C HIS A 187 -31.24 35.42 11.33
N ASP A 188 -31.96 36.53 11.50
CA ASP A 188 -31.77 37.76 10.71
C ASP A 188 -30.35 38.34 10.79
N GLU A 189 -29.67 38.15 11.93
CA GLU A 189 -28.27 38.53 12.19
C GLU A 189 -27.27 37.65 11.41
N SER A 190 -27.63 36.40 11.10
CA SER A 190 -26.79 35.45 10.37
C SER A 190 -26.63 35.79 8.88
N ARG A 191 -27.52 36.63 8.34
CA ARG A 191 -27.51 37.04 6.91
C ARG A 191 -26.21 37.72 6.48
N HIS A 192 -25.58 38.50 7.37
CA HIS A 192 -24.29 39.14 7.06
C HIS A 192 -23.15 38.11 6.94
N TYR A 193 -23.15 37.06 7.76
CA TYR A 193 -22.17 35.98 7.66
C TYR A 193 -22.37 35.15 6.39
N ALA A 194 -23.61 34.93 5.96
CA ALA A 194 -23.89 34.25 4.69
C ALA A 194 -23.34 35.06 3.50
N ARG A 195 -23.49 36.40 3.54
CA ARG A 195 -22.87 37.29 2.54
C ARG A 195 -21.35 37.21 2.58
N LYS A 196 -20.74 37.21 3.77
CA LYS A 196 -19.27 37.05 3.90
C LYS A 196 -18.79 35.72 3.32
N LEU A 197 -19.50 34.62 3.58
CA LEU A 197 -19.16 33.31 3.02
C LEU A 197 -19.21 33.33 1.49
N ASN A 198 -20.21 33.99 0.90
CA ASN A 198 -20.26 34.20 -0.55
C ASN A 198 -19.14 35.13 -1.05
N SER A 199 -18.74 36.15 -0.29
CA SER A 199 -17.59 37.01 -0.65
C SER A 199 -16.26 36.24 -0.62
N VAL A 200 -16.11 35.26 0.27
CA VAL A 200 -14.97 34.34 0.26
C VAL A 200 -14.95 33.53 -1.02
N LEU A 201 -16.10 32.97 -1.44
CA LEU A 201 -16.19 32.27 -2.72
C LEU A 201 -15.79 33.16 -3.90
N ALA A 202 -16.30 34.40 -3.96
CA ALA A 202 -15.91 35.35 -5.00
C ALA A 202 -14.39 35.61 -5.02
N THR A 203 -13.75 35.65 -3.85
CA THR A 203 -12.29 35.81 -3.74
C THR A 203 -11.55 34.57 -4.27
N LEU A 204 -12.07 33.38 -3.97
CA LEU A 204 -11.49 32.12 -4.44
C LEU A 204 -11.61 31.96 -5.96
N GLU A 205 -12.77 32.31 -6.54
CA GLU A 205 -12.95 32.35 -8.01
C GLU A 205 -11.98 33.34 -8.67
N LEU A 206 -11.78 34.53 -8.08
CA LEU A 206 -10.78 35.49 -8.55
C LEU A 206 -9.33 34.95 -8.48
N CYS A 207 -9.00 34.16 -7.45
CA CYS A 207 -7.70 33.51 -7.36
C CYS A 207 -7.51 32.47 -8.47
N ASP A 208 -8.52 31.65 -8.74
CA ASP A 208 -8.50 30.66 -9.83
C ASP A 208 -8.29 31.37 -11.18
N ASP A 209 -9.04 32.46 -11.46
CA ASP A 209 -8.88 33.26 -12.69
C ASP A 209 -7.50 33.91 -12.80
N SER A 210 -6.96 34.43 -11.69
CA SER A 210 -5.65 35.09 -11.65
C SER A 210 -4.50 34.14 -12.01
N ILE A 211 -4.61 32.86 -11.65
CA ILE A 211 -3.61 31.84 -12.00
C ILE A 211 -3.59 31.64 -13.52
N ILE A 212 -4.77 31.56 -14.16
CA ILE A 212 -4.87 31.40 -15.61
C ILE A 212 -4.31 32.63 -16.32
N SER A 213 -4.73 33.84 -15.91
CA SER A 213 -4.20 35.09 -16.50
C SER A 213 -2.67 35.18 -16.37
N MET A 214 -2.10 34.79 -15.24
CA MET A 214 -0.65 34.74 -15.05
C MET A 214 0.02 33.75 -16.01
N LEU A 215 -0.54 32.55 -16.20
CA LEU A 215 0.00 31.55 -17.13
C LEU A 215 -0.05 32.04 -18.58
N GLU A 216 -1.13 32.72 -18.97
CA GLU A 216 -1.27 33.34 -20.30
C GLU A 216 -0.23 34.45 -20.52
N GLU A 217 -0.02 35.32 -19.53
CA GLU A 217 0.98 36.39 -19.57
C GLU A 217 2.41 35.82 -19.67
N MET A 218 2.72 34.77 -18.90
CA MET A 218 3.99 34.05 -18.96
C MET A 218 4.17 33.38 -20.32
N GLY A 219 3.16 32.68 -20.82
CA GLY A 219 3.18 32.03 -22.12
C GLY A 219 3.44 33.03 -23.26
N HIS A 220 2.80 34.20 -23.22
CA HIS A 220 3.04 35.27 -24.18
C HIS A 220 4.45 35.86 -24.09
N THR A 221 5.00 35.97 -22.89
CA THR A 221 6.37 36.45 -22.66
C THR A 221 7.38 35.47 -23.23
N TYR A 222 7.28 34.18 -22.88
CA TYR A 222 8.17 33.14 -23.41
C TYR A 222 8.03 32.97 -24.92
N TYR A 223 6.83 33.12 -25.48
CA TYR A 223 6.63 33.18 -26.92
C TYR A 223 7.44 34.29 -27.60
N LYS A 224 7.47 35.51 -27.02
CA LYS A 224 8.25 36.64 -27.57
C LYS A 224 9.76 36.42 -27.46
N GLU A 225 10.19 35.76 -26.38
CA GLU A 225 11.59 35.43 -26.12
C GLU A 225 12.08 34.21 -26.93
N LYS A 226 11.17 33.53 -27.64
CA LYS A 226 11.40 32.25 -28.32
C LYS A 226 11.82 31.11 -27.38
N ASP A 227 11.45 31.20 -26.10
CA ASP A 227 11.54 30.05 -25.19
C ASP A 227 10.33 29.14 -25.40
N TRP A 228 10.42 28.29 -26.43
CA TRP A 228 9.32 27.42 -26.85
C TRP A 228 8.96 26.37 -25.79
N ASN A 229 9.94 25.90 -25.01
CA ASN A 229 9.71 24.90 -23.97
C ASN A 229 8.82 25.48 -22.85
N SER A 230 9.21 26.64 -22.32
CA SER A 230 8.45 27.32 -21.27
C SER A 230 7.10 27.81 -21.79
N MET A 231 7.03 28.29 -23.04
CA MET A 231 5.78 28.68 -23.69
C MET A 231 4.77 27.52 -23.71
N ILE A 232 5.18 26.32 -24.15
CA ILE A 232 4.31 25.13 -24.20
C ILE A 232 3.83 24.75 -22.80
N ARG A 233 4.73 24.79 -21.81
CA ARG A 233 4.40 24.49 -20.41
C ARG A 233 3.33 25.42 -19.85
N CYS A 234 3.43 26.73 -20.12
CA CYS A 234 2.44 27.71 -19.67
C CYS A 234 1.13 27.61 -20.44
N HIS A 235 1.19 27.57 -21.77
CA HIS A 235 0.02 27.60 -22.64
C HIS A 235 -0.88 26.38 -22.44
N TYR A 236 -0.30 25.17 -22.44
CA TYR A 236 -1.07 23.94 -22.28
C TYR A 236 -1.27 23.55 -20.80
N HIS A 237 -0.35 23.94 -19.91
CA HIS A 237 -0.40 23.67 -18.46
C HIS A 237 -0.90 22.25 -18.12
N LEU A 238 -0.30 21.27 -18.79
CA LEU A 238 -0.51 19.84 -18.57
C LEU A 238 0.61 19.25 -17.69
N ARG A 239 0.32 18.10 -17.10
CA ARG A 239 1.34 17.24 -16.48
C ARG A 239 2.21 16.65 -17.59
N ILE A 240 3.38 17.24 -17.76
CA ILE A 240 4.38 16.79 -18.72
C ILE A 240 5.71 16.52 -18.01
N THR A 241 6.56 15.68 -18.59
CA THR A 241 7.90 15.39 -18.07
C THR A 241 8.75 16.66 -17.98
N PRO A 242 9.75 16.70 -17.08
CA PRO A 242 10.63 17.86 -16.92
C PRO A 242 11.67 18.01 -18.04
N ASP A 243 11.61 17.22 -19.10
CA ASP A 243 12.60 17.21 -20.17
C ASP A 243 12.67 18.55 -20.91
N ASP A 244 13.88 18.86 -21.38
CA ASP A 244 14.12 20.00 -22.26
C ASP A 244 13.61 19.73 -23.68
N LEU A 245 13.37 20.82 -24.40
CA LEU A 245 13.07 20.75 -25.82
C LEU A 245 14.30 20.23 -26.59
N HIS A 246 14.09 19.24 -27.45
CA HIS A 246 15.17 18.64 -28.21
C HIS A 246 15.79 19.69 -29.17
N PRO A 247 17.14 19.79 -29.27
CA PRO A 247 17.80 20.84 -30.05
C PRO A 247 17.35 20.94 -31.51
N GLN A 248 17.05 19.81 -32.16
CA GLN A 248 16.54 19.80 -33.55
C GLN A 248 15.17 20.45 -33.69
N LEU A 249 14.25 20.23 -32.74
CA LEU A 249 12.93 20.88 -32.76
C LEU A 249 13.07 22.37 -32.46
N GLN A 250 13.96 22.72 -31.53
CA GLN A 250 14.26 24.11 -31.22
C GLN A 250 14.80 24.88 -32.43
N GLU A 251 15.75 24.30 -33.18
CA GLU A 251 16.31 24.92 -34.39
C GLU A 251 15.23 25.19 -35.45
N ILE A 252 14.30 24.25 -35.65
CA ILE A 252 13.16 24.41 -36.59
C ILE A 252 12.25 25.56 -36.15
N LEU A 253 11.91 25.64 -34.87
CA LEU A 253 11.04 26.69 -34.33
C LEU A 253 11.70 28.07 -34.37
N ASP A 254 13.00 28.15 -34.05
CA ASP A 254 13.78 29.39 -34.10
C ASP A 254 13.94 29.92 -35.52
N GLY A 255 14.12 29.02 -36.48
CA GLY A 255 14.22 29.30 -37.91
C GLY A 255 12.88 29.72 -38.54
N ASN A 256 11.74 29.29 -37.99
CA ASN A 256 10.43 29.64 -38.51
C ASN A 256 9.41 30.01 -37.42
N ILE A 257 9.37 31.31 -37.10
CA ILE A 257 8.47 31.91 -36.10
C ILE A 257 6.99 31.61 -36.38
N SER A 258 6.58 31.39 -37.64
CA SER A 258 5.18 31.09 -37.95
C SER A 258 4.71 29.77 -37.35
N ILE A 259 5.62 28.80 -37.19
CA ILE A 259 5.33 27.51 -36.55
C ILE A 259 5.10 27.71 -35.05
N GLY A 260 6.01 28.39 -34.37
CA GLY A 260 5.86 28.70 -32.95
C GLY A 260 4.59 29.51 -32.66
N LYS A 261 4.23 30.45 -33.56
CA LYS A 261 2.97 31.20 -33.49
C LYS A 261 1.74 30.31 -33.64
N PHE A 262 1.80 29.30 -34.50
CA PHE A 262 0.71 28.34 -34.67
C PHE A 262 0.51 27.52 -33.40
N ILE A 263 1.59 26.96 -32.83
CA ILE A 263 1.56 26.16 -31.60
C ILE A 263 1.00 26.97 -30.43
N TYR A 264 1.42 28.23 -30.28
CA TYR A 264 0.92 29.14 -29.23
C TYR A 264 -0.55 29.54 -29.43
N LYS A 265 -1.04 29.58 -30.66
CA LYS A 265 -2.44 29.96 -30.96
C LYS A 265 -3.41 28.79 -30.98
N LEU A 266 -2.92 27.55 -30.96
CA LEU A 266 -3.78 26.39 -30.94
C LEU A 266 -4.56 26.38 -29.63
N GLU A 267 -5.88 26.31 -29.73
CA GLU A 267 -6.76 26.28 -28.57
C GLU A 267 -6.46 25.03 -27.73
N ARG A 268 -6.30 25.24 -26.44
CA ARG A 268 -5.92 24.18 -25.50
C ARG A 268 -6.92 23.03 -25.50
N ALA A 269 -8.22 23.35 -25.55
CA ALA A 269 -9.29 22.36 -25.59
C ALA A 269 -9.19 21.45 -26.82
N ASP A 270 -8.91 22.01 -27.99
CA ASP A 270 -8.78 21.25 -29.25
C ASP A 270 -7.62 20.25 -29.19
N PHE A 271 -6.50 20.68 -28.61
CA PHE A 271 -5.35 19.80 -28.39
C PHE A 271 -5.67 18.66 -27.42
N ILE A 272 -6.31 18.95 -26.29
CA ILE A 272 -6.66 17.92 -25.29
C ILE A 272 -7.68 16.91 -25.84
N MET A 273 -8.67 17.36 -26.62
CA MET A 273 -9.61 16.45 -27.27
C MET A 273 -8.91 15.53 -28.26
N THR A 274 -7.97 16.06 -29.04
CA THR A 274 -7.15 15.27 -29.97
C THR A 274 -6.27 14.26 -29.24
N LEU A 275 -5.65 14.64 -28.11
CA LEU A 275 -4.92 13.71 -27.25
C LEU A 275 -5.80 12.53 -26.84
N MET A 276 -7.01 12.81 -26.39
CA MET A 276 -7.93 11.79 -25.91
C MET A 276 -8.41 10.85 -27.01
N ASP A 277 -8.57 11.33 -28.25
CA ASP A 277 -9.02 10.53 -29.41
C ASP A 277 -7.91 9.66 -29.99
N CYS A 278 -6.72 10.22 -30.14
CA CYS A 278 -5.67 9.61 -30.95
C CYS A 278 -4.62 8.86 -30.11
N TYR A 279 -4.47 9.18 -28.82
CA TYR A 279 -3.37 8.65 -28.01
C TYR A 279 -3.87 8.06 -26.69
N LYS A 280 -3.52 6.79 -26.46
CA LYS A 280 -3.87 6.09 -25.20
C LYS A 280 -2.72 5.99 -24.21
N ASP A 281 -1.47 5.87 -24.67
CA ASP A 281 -0.28 5.65 -23.83
C ASP A 281 0.91 6.48 -24.35
N ILE A 282 0.81 7.80 -24.24
CA ILE A 282 1.90 8.71 -24.60
C ILE A 282 2.44 9.41 -23.35
N GLU A 283 3.75 9.43 -23.21
CA GLU A 283 4.41 10.26 -22.21
C GLU A 283 4.43 11.71 -22.73
N LEU A 284 3.70 12.58 -22.06
CA LEU A 284 3.60 13.98 -22.45
C LEU A 284 4.88 14.73 -22.04
N SER A 285 5.48 15.41 -23.01
CA SER A 285 6.63 16.30 -22.91
C SER A 285 6.44 17.42 -23.92
N SER A 286 7.21 18.50 -23.84
CA SER A 286 7.16 19.54 -24.87
C SER A 286 7.48 18.98 -26.27
N ASN A 287 8.34 17.96 -26.34
CA ASN A 287 8.70 17.26 -27.58
C ASN A 287 7.51 16.48 -28.16
N SER A 288 6.81 15.68 -27.35
CA SER A 288 5.65 14.91 -27.82
C SER A 288 4.46 15.81 -28.14
N ILE A 289 4.24 16.91 -27.40
CA ILE A 289 3.23 17.91 -27.73
C ILE A 289 3.47 18.50 -29.14
N ILE A 290 4.69 18.95 -29.44
CA ILE A 290 5.02 19.47 -30.79
C ILE A 290 4.77 18.41 -31.85
N ALA A 291 5.14 17.16 -31.57
CA ALA A 291 4.97 16.07 -32.50
C ALA A 291 3.49 15.81 -32.82
N ILE A 292 2.63 15.75 -31.80
CA ILE A 292 1.17 15.57 -31.91
C ILE A 292 0.54 16.74 -32.67
N ILE A 293 0.93 17.97 -32.32
CA ILE A 293 0.42 19.17 -33.01
C ILE A 293 0.80 19.12 -34.49
N ASN A 294 2.01 18.67 -34.80
CA ASN A 294 2.45 18.52 -36.17
C ASN A 294 1.71 17.43 -36.92
N GLU A 295 1.43 16.30 -36.28
CA GLU A 295 0.69 15.19 -36.87
C GLU A 295 -0.75 15.56 -37.21
N HIS A 296 -1.44 16.32 -36.35
CA HIS A 296 -2.89 16.55 -36.50
C HIS A 296 -3.30 17.94 -36.99
N PHE A 297 -2.45 18.96 -36.85
CA PHE A 297 -2.83 20.34 -37.11
C PHE A 297 -1.90 21.07 -38.08
N LEU A 298 -0.58 20.93 -37.93
CA LEU A 298 0.39 21.76 -38.66
C LEU A 298 0.95 21.09 -39.93
N HIS A 299 1.21 19.78 -39.91
CA HIS A 299 1.75 18.98 -41.02
C HIS A 299 3.04 19.54 -41.67
N ASN A 300 3.96 20.07 -40.87
CA ASN A 300 5.25 20.55 -41.33
C ASN A 300 6.22 19.38 -41.60
N LYS A 301 6.91 19.41 -42.74
CA LYS A 301 7.82 18.33 -43.18
C LYS A 301 9.08 18.20 -42.32
N GLU A 302 9.70 19.32 -41.94
CA GLU A 302 10.93 19.33 -41.13
C GLU A 302 10.65 18.75 -39.74
N ILE A 303 9.51 19.11 -39.13
CA ILE A 303 9.09 18.52 -37.86
C ILE A 303 8.79 17.02 -38.04
N SER A 304 8.12 16.63 -39.13
CA SER A 304 7.82 15.21 -39.38
C SER A 304 9.10 14.36 -39.48
N GLU A 305 10.11 14.86 -40.19
CA GLU A 305 11.43 14.22 -40.31
C GLU A 305 12.15 14.15 -38.96
N ALA A 306 12.14 15.24 -38.18
CA ALA A 306 12.73 15.27 -36.84
C ALA A 306 12.03 14.29 -35.89
N VAL A 307 10.69 14.30 -35.85
CA VAL A 307 9.86 13.40 -35.03
C VAL A 307 10.13 11.93 -35.37
N SER A 308 10.20 11.59 -36.66
CA SER A 308 10.49 10.23 -37.12
C SER A 308 11.89 9.78 -36.68
N LYS A 309 12.90 10.64 -36.86
CA LYS A 309 14.29 10.36 -36.46
C LYS A 309 14.45 10.20 -34.95
N LEU A 310 13.72 10.99 -34.16
CA LEU A 310 13.76 10.98 -32.70
C LEU A 310 12.86 9.91 -32.09
N GLY A 311 11.94 9.32 -32.87
CA GLY A 311 11.00 8.31 -32.39
C GLY A 311 10.02 8.86 -31.33
N LEU A 312 9.64 10.13 -31.44
CA LEU A 312 8.77 10.82 -30.46
C LEU A 312 7.31 10.34 -30.51
N LEU A 313 6.86 9.93 -31.70
CA LEU A 313 5.57 9.31 -31.95
C LEU A 313 5.82 7.90 -32.49
N LYS A 314 6.35 7.01 -31.64
CA LYS A 314 6.27 5.60 -31.98
C LYS A 314 4.81 5.20 -31.84
N GLU A 315 4.17 4.88 -32.97
CA GLU A 315 2.98 4.02 -32.97
C GLU A 315 3.33 2.81 -32.11
N LYS A 316 2.76 2.72 -30.90
CA LYS A 316 2.40 1.40 -30.41
C LYS A 316 1.25 0.96 -31.29
N SER A 317 1.58 0.46 -32.49
CA SER A 317 0.65 -0.26 -33.35
C SER A 317 -0.06 -1.27 -32.46
N TYR A 318 -1.36 -1.06 -32.25
CA TYR A 318 -2.20 -2.03 -31.58
C TYR A 318 -2.33 -3.23 -32.54
N GLU A 319 -1.38 -4.16 -32.46
CA GLU A 319 -1.81 -5.55 -32.35
C GLU A 319 -2.84 -5.54 -31.22
N GLN A 320 -4.05 -6.07 -31.46
CA GLN A 320 -4.97 -6.37 -30.36
C GLN A 320 -4.16 -6.91 -29.19
N PRO A 321 -4.27 -6.37 -27.97
CA PRO A 321 -3.54 -6.90 -26.84
C PRO A 321 -4.24 -8.20 -26.44
N ASN A 322 -4.00 -9.24 -27.22
CA ASN A 322 -3.76 -10.58 -26.70
C ASN A 322 -2.29 -10.68 -26.23
N ARG A 323 -1.78 -9.61 -25.60
CA ARG A 323 -0.62 -9.70 -24.73
C ARG A 323 -1.10 -9.24 -23.37
N GLU A 324 -1.47 -10.23 -22.57
CA GLU A 324 -1.28 -10.19 -21.13
C GLU A 324 -0.11 -9.24 -20.83
N LYS A 325 -0.37 -8.09 -20.18
CA LYS A 325 0.73 -7.29 -19.61
C LYS A 325 1.59 -8.30 -18.86
N ALA A 326 2.87 -8.44 -19.24
CA ALA A 326 3.75 -9.38 -18.57
C ALA A 326 3.61 -9.14 -17.07
N LEU A 327 3.22 -10.18 -16.34
CA LEU A 327 2.95 -10.05 -14.92
C LEU A 327 4.22 -9.48 -14.26
N PRO A 328 4.08 -8.48 -13.36
CA PRO A 328 5.23 -7.91 -12.68
C PRO A 328 6.00 -8.99 -11.94
N THR A 329 7.33 -8.96 -12.03
CA THR A 329 8.18 -9.93 -11.33
C THR A 329 8.05 -9.74 -9.83
N LEU A 330 7.76 -10.83 -9.12
CA LEU A 330 7.79 -10.81 -7.67
C LEU A 330 9.24 -10.77 -7.18
N THR A 331 9.54 -9.83 -6.28
CA THR A 331 10.82 -9.76 -5.57
C THR A 331 10.76 -10.67 -4.35
N ARG A 332 11.76 -11.54 -4.20
CA ARG A 332 11.90 -12.44 -3.04
C ARG A 332 12.48 -11.69 -1.85
N PHE A 333 11.87 -11.86 -0.69
CA PHE A 333 12.36 -11.38 0.59
C PHE A 333 12.50 -12.56 1.55
N ASN A 334 13.73 -12.86 1.98
CA ASN A 334 13.93 -13.83 3.03
C ASN A 334 13.38 -13.29 4.36
N VAL A 335 12.82 -14.14 5.20
CA VAL A 335 12.30 -13.75 6.53
C VAL A 335 12.63 -14.76 7.63
N PHE A 336 13.18 -15.90 7.27
CA PHE A 336 13.82 -16.84 8.18
C PHE A 336 14.70 -17.79 7.39
N ARG A 337 15.90 -18.06 7.89
CA ARG A 337 16.77 -19.12 7.39
C ARG A 337 17.46 -19.79 8.57
N SER A 338 17.62 -21.11 8.48
CA SER A 338 18.32 -21.89 9.49
C SER A 338 18.99 -23.11 8.86
N LEU A 339 20.19 -23.41 9.35
CA LEU A 339 20.84 -24.70 9.19
C LEU A 339 21.26 -25.17 10.58
N THR A 340 20.63 -26.24 11.04
CA THR A 340 20.85 -26.83 12.37
C THR A 340 21.04 -28.33 12.27
N TYR A 341 21.45 -28.95 13.37
CA TYR A 341 21.51 -30.40 13.48
C TYR A 341 20.49 -30.88 14.51
N LEU A 342 19.83 -32.00 14.25
CA LEU A 342 18.97 -32.65 15.24
C LEU A 342 19.84 -33.19 16.37
N LYS A 343 19.35 -33.04 17.61
CA LYS A 343 20.10 -33.47 18.79
C LYS A 343 20.30 -34.98 18.81
N GLU A 344 21.55 -35.41 18.95
CA GLU A 344 21.90 -36.81 19.20
C GLU A 344 21.33 -37.25 20.56
N SER A 345 20.73 -38.44 20.58
CA SER A 345 20.27 -39.11 21.79
C SER A 345 20.64 -40.59 21.70
N ASP A 346 20.45 -41.36 22.77
CA ASP A 346 20.65 -42.83 22.74
C ASP A 346 19.65 -43.56 21.82
N ILE A 347 18.82 -42.81 21.09
CA ILE A 347 17.77 -43.26 20.19
C ILE A 347 18.33 -43.31 18.76
N ASP A 348 17.89 -44.30 17.99
CA ASP A 348 18.26 -44.49 16.58
C ASP A 348 18.00 -43.24 15.72
N SER A 349 18.93 -42.95 14.80
CA SER A 349 18.81 -41.88 13.79
C SER A 349 17.52 -42.04 12.98
N GLU A 350 17.11 -43.27 12.67
CA GLU A 350 15.85 -43.55 11.97
C GLU A 350 14.64 -43.02 12.75
N LEU A 351 14.60 -43.24 14.07
CA LEU A 351 13.50 -42.77 14.92
C LEU A 351 13.50 -41.24 15.07
N ILE A 352 14.67 -40.62 15.10
CA ILE A 352 14.80 -39.15 15.10
C ILE A 352 14.30 -38.57 13.79
N PHE A 353 14.66 -39.19 12.65
CA PHE A 353 14.19 -38.81 11.32
C PHE A 353 12.68 -38.96 11.20
N MET A 354 12.11 -40.08 11.65
CA MET A 354 10.66 -40.31 11.70
C MET A 354 9.95 -39.22 12.50
N ALA A 355 10.39 -38.97 13.74
CA ALA A 355 9.76 -37.98 14.61
C ALA A 355 9.84 -36.56 14.03
N ALA A 356 10.97 -36.18 13.42
CA ALA A 356 11.12 -34.87 12.79
C ALA A 356 10.21 -34.73 11.56
N SER A 357 10.14 -35.77 10.72
CA SER A 357 9.29 -35.80 9.53
C SER A 357 7.81 -35.73 9.89
N GLU A 358 7.36 -36.47 10.89
CA GLU A 358 5.99 -36.40 11.42
C GLU A 358 5.62 -35.01 11.93
N ILE A 359 6.55 -34.29 12.59
CA ILE A 359 6.29 -32.93 13.08
C ILE A 359 6.07 -31.95 11.90
N ILE A 360 6.86 -32.08 10.83
CA ILE A 360 6.73 -31.26 9.61
C ILE A 360 5.43 -31.61 8.88
N HIS A 361 5.17 -32.89 8.66
CA HIS A 361 3.99 -33.38 7.98
C HIS A 361 2.69 -32.98 8.70
N LYS A 362 2.64 -33.14 10.03
CA LYS A 362 1.50 -32.69 10.84
C LYS A 362 1.25 -31.19 10.72
N TRP A 363 2.31 -30.39 10.60
CA TRP A 363 2.17 -28.95 10.36
C TRP A 363 1.56 -28.65 8.99
N ILE A 364 1.85 -29.46 7.96
CA ILE A 364 1.21 -29.37 6.64
C ILE A 364 -0.29 -29.69 6.79
N ILE A 365 -0.66 -30.81 7.40
CA ILE A 365 -2.07 -31.18 7.61
C ILE A 365 -2.83 -30.05 8.33
N GLU A 366 -2.33 -29.60 9.49
CA GLU A 366 -2.97 -28.56 10.31
C GLU A 366 -3.23 -27.25 9.55
N LYS A 367 -2.41 -26.94 8.53
CA LYS A 367 -2.53 -25.71 7.74
C LYS A 367 -3.33 -25.87 6.45
N TYR A 368 -3.21 -26.99 5.78
CA TYR A 368 -3.64 -27.13 4.38
C TYR A 368 -4.73 -28.19 4.19
N GLU A 369 -5.14 -28.95 5.20
CA GLU A 369 -6.21 -29.97 5.08
C GLU A 369 -7.54 -29.40 4.56
N ASN A 370 -7.90 -28.17 4.97
CA ASN A 370 -9.11 -27.49 4.47
C ASN A 370 -9.01 -27.09 2.98
N ILE A 371 -7.79 -26.98 2.45
CA ILE A 371 -7.53 -26.63 1.04
C ILE A 371 -7.37 -27.90 0.20
N PHE A 372 -6.71 -28.91 0.76
CA PHE A 372 -6.46 -30.21 0.15
C PHE A 372 -6.97 -31.34 1.05
N PRO A 373 -8.23 -31.77 0.89
CA PRO A 373 -8.83 -32.84 1.70
C PRO A 373 -8.14 -34.21 1.55
N GLY A 374 -7.31 -34.38 0.52
CA GLY A 374 -6.60 -35.63 0.19
C GLY A 374 -5.15 -35.69 0.63
N ILE A 375 -4.70 -34.83 1.55
CA ILE A 375 -3.33 -34.94 2.10
C ILE A 375 -3.19 -36.31 2.81
N PRO A 376 -2.11 -37.08 2.52
CA PRO A 376 -1.80 -38.31 3.23
C PRO A 376 -1.82 -38.09 4.75
N GLN A 377 -2.27 -39.07 5.53
CA GLN A 377 -2.34 -38.93 7.00
C GLN A 377 -1.01 -39.21 7.70
N ALA A 378 -0.03 -39.72 6.96
CA ALA A 378 1.32 -40.00 7.40
C ALA A 378 2.33 -39.44 6.36
N PRO A 379 3.58 -39.16 6.76
CA PRO A 379 4.59 -38.63 5.84
C PRO A 379 4.76 -39.53 4.60
N ASP A 380 4.65 -38.92 3.42
CA ASP A 380 4.70 -39.61 2.13
C ASP A 380 5.19 -38.64 1.04
N THR A 381 5.53 -39.15 -0.14
CA THR A 381 5.93 -38.34 -1.29
C THR A 381 4.71 -37.95 -2.12
N PHE A 382 4.38 -36.65 -2.16
CA PHE A 382 3.25 -36.13 -2.91
C PHE A 382 3.44 -34.67 -3.35
N VAL A 383 2.68 -34.26 -4.36
CA VAL A 383 2.56 -32.87 -4.81
C VAL A 383 1.08 -32.55 -5.01
N LEU A 384 0.61 -31.52 -4.30
CA LEU A 384 -0.75 -31.00 -4.38
C LEU A 384 -0.69 -29.54 -4.81
N ASP A 385 -1.52 -29.18 -5.79
CA ASP A 385 -1.52 -27.86 -6.43
C ASP A 385 -2.96 -27.44 -6.72
N THR A 386 -3.28 -26.20 -6.41
CA THR A 386 -4.54 -25.52 -6.76
C THR A 386 -4.28 -24.02 -6.85
N VAL A 387 -5.30 -23.23 -7.21
CA VAL A 387 -5.16 -21.78 -7.45
C VAL A 387 -4.51 -21.08 -6.24
N GLY A 388 -3.25 -20.65 -6.41
CA GLY A 388 -2.46 -19.92 -5.42
C GLY A 388 -1.80 -20.77 -4.33
N TYR A 389 -2.11 -22.06 -4.21
CA TYR A 389 -1.57 -22.94 -3.17
C TYR A 389 -0.84 -24.13 -3.78
N LYS A 390 0.36 -24.39 -3.27
CA LYS A 390 1.12 -25.59 -3.61
C LYS A 390 1.71 -26.18 -2.35
N VAL A 391 1.58 -27.50 -2.19
CA VAL A 391 2.22 -28.27 -1.13
C VAL A 391 2.93 -29.44 -1.78
N SER A 392 4.23 -29.53 -1.57
CA SER A 392 5.04 -30.67 -2.00
C SER A 392 5.82 -31.22 -0.83
N GLU A 393 5.81 -32.54 -0.70
CA GLU A 393 6.56 -33.31 0.27
C GLU A 393 7.21 -34.47 -0.48
N SER A 394 8.48 -34.70 -0.21
CA SER A 394 9.25 -35.82 -0.74
C SER A 394 9.98 -36.44 0.43
N ILE A 395 9.84 -37.76 0.57
CA ILE A 395 10.46 -38.52 1.65
C ILE A 395 11.09 -39.80 1.10
N ASP A 396 12.32 -40.06 1.53
CA ASP A 396 13.07 -41.28 1.31
C ASP A 396 13.51 -41.79 2.67
N TRP A 397 12.91 -42.91 3.10
CA TRP A 397 13.15 -43.49 4.41
C TRP A 397 14.51 -44.20 4.50
N ASP A 398 14.97 -44.79 3.39
CA ASP A 398 16.23 -45.52 3.33
C ASP A 398 17.42 -44.55 3.40
N GLU A 399 17.33 -43.43 2.69
CA GLU A 399 18.35 -42.38 2.67
C GLU A 399 18.16 -41.31 3.77
N GLN A 400 17.13 -41.45 4.62
CA GLN A 400 16.74 -40.47 5.66
C GLN A 400 16.66 -39.02 5.12
N LEU A 401 16.06 -38.88 3.93
CA LEU A 401 15.92 -37.62 3.23
C LEU A 401 14.45 -37.17 3.24
N MET A 402 14.19 -35.97 3.76
CA MET A 402 12.90 -35.31 3.63
C MET A 402 13.10 -33.95 2.98
N SER A 403 12.20 -33.56 2.08
CA SER A 403 12.10 -32.17 1.61
C SER A 403 10.66 -31.74 1.46
N ILE A 404 10.37 -30.51 1.88
CA ILE A 404 9.09 -29.86 1.65
C ILE A 404 9.27 -28.52 0.95
N GLU A 405 8.31 -28.18 0.09
CA GLU A 405 8.15 -26.84 -0.46
C GLU A 405 6.65 -26.52 -0.52
N VAL A 406 6.29 -25.42 0.16
CA VAL A 406 4.91 -24.98 0.31
C VAL A 406 4.79 -23.51 -0.07
N THR A 407 3.80 -23.16 -0.89
CA THR A 407 3.49 -21.78 -1.26
C THR A 407 2.03 -21.44 -1.01
N GLN A 408 1.74 -20.25 -0.46
CA GLN A 408 0.37 -19.75 -0.31
C GLN A 408 0.28 -18.21 -0.45
N PRO A 409 -0.87 -17.64 -0.84
CA PRO A 409 -1.10 -16.20 -0.73
C PRO A 409 -1.10 -15.76 0.75
N ASP A 410 -0.73 -14.49 0.98
CA ASP A 410 -0.96 -13.83 2.27
C ASP A 410 -2.46 -13.59 2.48
N SER A 411 -2.96 -13.82 3.71
CA SER A 411 -4.38 -13.66 4.04
C SER A 411 -4.82 -12.21 4.26
N LYS A 412 -3.88 -11.27 4.36
CA LYS A 412 -4.10 -9.87 4.73
C LYS A 412 -3.59 -8.89 3.67
N GLU A 413 -2.43 -9.19 3.08
CA GLU A 413 -1.76 -8.32 2.12
C GLU A 413 -1.95 -8.83 0.69
N ALA A 414 -2.63 -8.04 -0.15
CA ALA A 414 -2.83 -8.37 -1.56
C ALA A 414 -1.48 -8.49 -2.31
N CYS A 415 -1.42 -9.39 -3.29
CA CYS A 415 -0.24 -9.61 -4.14
C CYS A 415 1.04 -10.06 -3.41
N LYS A 416 0.92 -10.52 -2.16
CA LYS A 416 2.02 -11.13 -1.40
C LYS A 416 1.86 -12.65 -1.36
N MET A 417 2.93 -13.37 -1.68
CA MET A 417 2.98 -14.83 -1.61
C MET A 417 4.03 -15.30 -0.63
N TRP A 418 3.69 -16.27 0.20
CA TRP A 418 4.61 -16.96 1.11
C TRP A 418 5.19 -18.22 0.46
N SER A 419 6.44 -18.52 0.78
CA SER A 419 7.11 -19.77 0.42
C SER A 419 7.89 -20.31 1.62
N THR A 420 7.54 -21.51 2.07
CA THR A 420 8.27 -22.22 3.13
C THR A 420 8.92 -23.45 2.54
N LYS A 421 10.22 -23.62 2.78
CA LYS A 421 11.00 -24.80 2.40
C LYS A 421 11.71 -25.39 3.60
N ALA A 422 11.78 -26.71 3.67
CA ALA A 422 12.59 -27.39 4.67
C ALA A 422 13.17 -28.68 4.12
N LYS A 423 14.34 -29.07 4.63
CA LYS A 423 15.01 -30.33 4.28
C LYS A 423 15.60 -30.97 5.54
N ILE A 424 15.43 -32.27 5.66
CA ILE A 424 16.14 -33.11 6.61
C ILE A 424 17.02 -34.05 5.78
N TYR A 425 18.31 -34.14 6.11
CA TYR A 425 19.23 -35.00 5.37
C TYR A 425 20.43 -35.44 6.24
N PRO A 426 21.05 -36.60 5.98
CA PRO A 426 22.27 -37.01 6.64
C PRO A 426 23.44 -36.05 6.33
N SER A 427 24.15 -35.65 7.38
CA SER A 427 25.35 -34.80 7.29
C SER A 427 26.38 -35.27 8.31
N GLY A 428 27.33 -36.07 7.86
CA GLY A 428 28.28 -36.76 8.74
C GLY A 428 27.56 -37.78 9.62
N SER A 429 27.75 -37.71 10.94
CA SER A 429 27.09 -38.60 11.92
C SER A 429 25.73 -38.08 12.40
N ARG A 430 25.21 -36.99 11.81
CA ARG A 430 24.03 -36.27 12.30
C ARG A 430 23.02 -36.04 11.19
N LEU A 431 21.76 -35.81 11.57
CA LEU A 431 20.74 -35.29 10.67
C LEU A 431 20.78 -33.76 10.69
N ALA A 432 20.98 -33.15 9.51
CA ALA A 432 20.87 -31.72 9.34
C ALA A 432 19.40 -31.33 9.05
N LEU A 433 18.96 -30.23 9.65
CA LEU A 433 17.69 -29.58 9.36
C LEU A 433 17.97 -28.20 8.76
N TRP A 434 17.63 -28.05 7.48
CA TRP A 434 17.66 -26.78 6.76
C TRP A 434 16.23 -26.25 6.61
N VAL A 435 16.01 -24.99 6.98
CA VAL A 435 14.69 -24.34 6.87
C VAL A 435 14.84 -22.94 6.27
N GLN A 436 13.93 -22.61 5.37
CA GLN A 436 13.84 -21.30 4.74
C GLN A 436 12.37 -20.86 4.68
N ASN A 437 12.11 -19.61 5.01
CA ASN A 437 10.82 -18.98 4.81
C ASN A 437 11.05 -17.64 4.11
N ASP A 438 10.31 -17.42 3.03
CA ASP A 438 10.37 -16.22 2.21
C ASP A 438 8.95 -15.68 1.98
N PHE A 439 8.85 -14.39 1.66
CA PHE A 439 7.69 -13.86 0.95
C PHE A 439 8.10 -13.20 -0.36
N TYR A 440 7.13 -13.02 -1.24
CA TYR A 440 7.28 -12.53 -2.60
C TYR A 440 6.25 -11.42 -2.82
N GLU A 441 6.70 -10.23 -3.23
CA GLU A 441 5.82 -9.09 -3.51
C GLU A 441 6.32 -8.27 -4.72
N ILE A 442 5.43 -7.48 -5.31
CA ILE A 442 5.78 -6.57 -6.42
C ILE A 442 6.50 -5.35 -5.84
N LYS A 443 7.72 -5.10 -6.29
CA LYS A 443 8.50 -3.93 -5.83
C LYS A 443 7.83 -2.65 -6.31
N SER A 444 7.24 -1.87 -5.40
CA SER A 444 6.74 -0.53 -5.73
C SER A 444 7.92 0.46 -5.76
N ASN A 445 7.84 1.50 -6.59
CA ASN A 445 8.85 2.57 -6.66
C ASN A 445 8.91 3.44 -5.39
N HIS A 446 8.01 3.20 -4.42
CA HIS A 446 8.05 3.82 -3.10
C HIS A 446 8.81 2.89 -2.15
N GLY A 447 9.92 3.40 -1.61
CA GLY A 447 10.96 2.62 -0.94
C GLY A 447 10.49 1.59 0.09
N LEU A 448 11.26 0.50 0.18
CA LEU A 448 11.32 -0.51 1.24
C LEU A 448 10.16 -0.44 2.25
N ILE A 449 9.07 -1.11 1.92
CA ILE A 449 8.04 -1.47 2.90
C ILE A 449 8.74 -2.34 3.97
N ASN A 450 8.87 -1.80 5.17
CA ASN A 450 9.33 -2.41 6.42
C ASN A 450 9.85 -3.87 6.30
N SER A 451 11.13 -4.03 6.00
CA SER A 451 11.86 -5.31 5.99
C SER A 451 12.12 -5.85 7.41
N SER A 452 11.10 -5.97 8.25
CA SER A 452 11.21 -6.61 9.57
C SER A 452 10.17 -7.70 9.81
N SER A 453 9.70 -8.35 8.75
CA SER A 453 8.73 -9.46 8.83
C SER A 453 9.38 -10.79 9.22
N PHE A 454 10.27 -10.84 10.22
CA PHE A 454 10.88 -12.09 10.68
C PHE A 454 9.81 -13.12 11.01
N SER A 455 9.77 -14.23 10.27
CA SER A 455 8.68 -15.20 10.31
C SER A 455 9.23 -16.61 10.24
N ARG A 456 9.33 -17.25 11.40
CA ARG A 456 9.81 -18.62 11.56
C ARG A 456 8.64 -19.61 11.50
N PRO A 457 8.71 -20.68 10.68
CA PRO A 457 7.70 -21.74 10.67
C PRO A 457 7.53 -22.40 12.05
N SER A 458 6.29 -22.69 12.46
CA SER A 458 6.02 -23.22 13.80
C SER A 458 6.54 -24.64 14.02
N PHE A 459 6.65 -25.47 12.97
CA PHE A 459 7.24 -26.82 13.08
C PHE A 459 8.70 -26.76 13.56
N TYR A 460 9.47 -25.75 13.17
CA TYR A 460 10.87 -25.59 13.61
C TYR A 460 10.96 -25.49 15.14
N GLY A 461 10.10 -24.67 15.75
CA GLY A 461 10.02 -24.56 17.21
C GLY A 461 9.52 -25.84 17.89
N ARG A 462 8.64 -26.61 17.23
CA ARG A 462 8.16 -27.90 17.73
C ARG A 462 9.27 -28.96 17.71
N ILE A 463 10.06 -29.03 16.63
CA ILE A 463 11.24 -29.90 16.54
C ILE A 463 12.23 -29.53 17.63
N ALA A 464 12.54 -28.24 17.79
CA ALA A 464 13.46 -27.79 18.83
C ALA A 464 13.00 -28.14 20.25
N GLY A 465 11.69 -28.08 20.52
CA GLY A 465 11.14 -28.44 21.83
C GLY A 465 11.03 -29.95 22.09
N LYS A 466 10.78 -30.76 21.06
CA LYS A 466 10.54 -32.21 21.21
C LYS A 466 11.79 -33.06 21.00
N ILE A 467 12.62 -32.69 20.04
CA ILE A 467 13.82 -33.43 19.62
C ILE A 467 15.06 -32.68 20.12
N GLY A 468 15.10 -31.37 19.90
CA GLY A 468 16.26 -30.53 20.18
C GLY A 468 17.03 -30.19 18.90
N LEU A 469 17.54 -28.96 18.85
CA LEU A 469 18.38 -28.46 17.76
C LEU A 469 19.76 -28.08 18.29
N VAL A 470 20.78 -28.31 17.48
CA VAL A 470 22.19 -28.09 17.81
C VAL A 470 22.83 -27.17 16.79
N ASP A 471 23.54 -26.17 17.29
CA ASP A 471 24.45 -25.29 16.54
C ASP A 471 25.75 -25.14 17.34
N GLY A 472 26.63 -26.13 17.21
CA GLY A 472 27.77 -26.34 18.10
C GLY A 472 27.37 -26.88 19.48
N GLU A 473 26.53 -26.15 20.21
CA GLU A 473 25.84 -26.60 21.44
C GLU A 473 24.31 -26.69 21.20
N GLU A 474 23.58 -27.33 22.13
CA GLU A 474 22.12 -27.42 22.08
C GLU A 474 21.48 -26.03 22.28
N LEU A 475 20.61 -25.64 21.35
CA LEU A 475 19.83 -24.43 21.42
C LEU A 475 18.65 -24.61 22.38
N ARG A 476 18.52 -23.72 23.36
CA ARG A 476 17.43 -23.76 24.35
C ARG A 476 16.62 -22.46 24.38
N GLY A 477 15.33 -22.57 24.68
CA GLY A 477 14.43 -21.43 24.85
C GLY A 477 14.44 -20.79 26.24
N GLN A 478 15.53 -20.97 26.99
CA GLN A 478 15.73 -20.46 28.35
C GLN A 478 17.18 -19.99 28.52
N VAL A 479 17.45 -19.14 29.49
CA VAL A 479 18.82 -18.70 29.79
C VAL A 479 19.61 -19.84 30.42
N ILE A 480 20.82 -20.12 29.91
CA ILE A 480 21.69 -21.16 30.48
C ILE A 480 22.77 -20.49 31.33
N LYS A 481 22.85 -20.85 32.61
CA LYS A 481 23.91 -20.38 33.51
C LYS A 481 25.22 -21.11 33.18
N LYS A 482 26.29 -20.35 32.97
CA LYS A 482 27.66 -20.82 32.73
C LYS A 482 28.56 -20.27 33.83
N THR A 483 29.49 -21.09 34.28
CA THR A 483 30.49 -20.79 35.32
C THR A 483 31.89 -20.91 34.76
N GLU A 484 32.93 -20.56 35.52
CA GLU A 484 34.34 -20.69 35.12
C GLU A 484 34.69 -22.08 34.53
N LYS A 485 34.07 -23.16 35.03
CA LYS A 485 34.26 -24.53 34.53
C LYS A 485 33.88 -24.72 33.07
N HIS A 486 33.04 -23.83 32.56
CA HIS A 486 32.55 -23.85 31.18
C HIS A 486 33.36 -22.94 30.25
N PHE A 487 34.39 -22.25 30.74
CA PHE A 487 35.17 -21.28 29.95
C PHE A 487 35.73 -21.91 28.66
N ASP A 488 36.39 -23.07 28.76
CA ASP A 488 36.97 -23.75 27.59
C ASP A 488 35.90 -24.17 26.58
N SER A 489 34.75 -24.68 27.05
CA SER A 489 33.64 -25.05 26.16
C SER A 489 33.02 -23.83 25.46
N LEU A 490 32.88 -22.71 26.18
CA LEU A 490 32.40 -21.46 25.63
C LEU A 490 33.35 -20.91 24.57
N MET A 491 34.67 -20.93 24.83
CA MET A 491 35.67 -20.48 23.85
C MET A 491 35.72 -21.37 22.61
N LYS A 492 35.56 -22.70 22.78
CA LYS A 492 35.41 -23.62 21.64
C LYS A 492 34.17 -23.28 20.80
N LEU A 493 33.04 -22.97 21.44
CA LEU A 493 31.81 -22.61 20.73
C LEU A 493 31.93 -21.24 20.02
N ILE A 494 32.50 -20.23 20.68
CA ILE A 494 32.72 -18.89 20.09
C ILE A 494 33.60 -18.98 18.84
N ASN A 495 34.66 -19.80 18.90
CA ASN A 495 35.63 -19.98 17.81
C ASN A 495 35.23 -21.06 16.79
N ASN A 496 34.06 -21.69 16.95
CA ASN A 496 33.58 -22.67 15.99
C ASN A 496 33.16 -21.98 14.69
N ASN A 497 33.94 -22.17 13.62
CA ASN A 497 33.65 -21.60 12.29
C ASN A 497 32.40 -22.22 11.62
N GLN A 498 31.91 -23.36 12.10
CA GLN A 498 30.67 -23.97 11.62
C GLN A 498 29.43 -23.44 12.34
N ARG A 499 29.60 -22.67 13.43
CA ARG A 499 28.48 -22.04 14.15
C ARG A 499 27.76 -21.04 13.25
N ARG A 500 26.43 -21.11 13.24
CA ARG A 500 25.57 -20.24 12.41
C ARG A 500 24.80 -19.21 13.20
N PHE A 501 24.62 -19.39 14.51
CA PHE A 501 23.87 -18.45 15.35
C PHE A 501 24.75 -17.69 16.34
N PRO A 502 24.35 -16.46 16.70
CA PRO A 502 25.07 -15.66 17.67
C PRO A 502 25.02 -16.27 19.08
N ILE A 503 26.03 -15.96 19.88
CA ILE A 503 26.05 -16.22 21.33
C ILE A 503 25.89 -14.89 22.03
N VAL A 504 24.88 -14.81 22.90
CA VAL A 504 24.62 -13.67 23.79
C VAL A 504 25.05 -14.09 25.19
N LEU A 505 26.10 -13.46 25.69
CA LEU A 505 26.61 -13.66 27.04
C LEU A 505 26.22 -12.47 27.91
N ILE A 506 25.37 -12.72 28.91
CA ILE A 506 24.88 -11.73 29.87
C ILE A 506 25.70 -11.86 31.15
N SER A 507 26.25 -10.74 31.62
CA SER A 507 26.87 -10.62 32.95
C SER A 507 26.11 -9.56 33.73
N ALA A 508 25.66 -9.87 34.95
CA ALA A 508 24.97 -8.91 35.81
C ALA A 508 25.36 -9.13 37.27
N ALA A 509 26.33 -8.35 37.74
CA ALA A 509 26.66 -8.24 39.16
C ALA A 509 25.54 -7.48 39.91
N ASN A 510 24.99 -6.44 39.29
CA ASN A 510 23.72 -5.82 39.68
C ASN A 510 22.58 -6.35 38.79
N THR A 511 21.56 -6.95 39.40
CA THR A 511 20.41 -7.53 38.68
C THR A 511 19.24 -6.57 38.46
N GLU A 512 19.34 -5.32 38.89
CA GLU A 512 18.21 -4.37 38.80
C GLU A 512 17.78 -4.09 37.36
N TRP A 513 18.73 -3.88 36.44
CA TRP A 513 18.45 -3.61 35.02
C TRP A 513 17.84 -4.83 34.30
N LEU A 514 18.03 -6.04 34.83
CA LEU A 514 17.40 -7.25 34.32
C LEU A 514 15.88 -7.25 34.53
N LYS A 515 15.34 -6.51 35.51
CA LYS A 515 13.89 -6.33 35.68
C LYS A 515 13.24 -5.70 34.45
N GLU A 516 13.97 -4.79 33.78
CA GLU A 516 13.53 -4.13 32.55
C GLU A 516 13.91 -4.92 31.30
N PHE A 517 15.17 -5.41 31.24
CA PHE A 517 15.66 -6.20 30.11
C PHE A 517 14.89 -7.52 29.96
N LYS A 518 14.50 -8.17 31.06
CA LYS A 518 13.78 -9.46 31.11
C LYS A 518 14.47 -10.54 30.26
N GLU A 519 15.61 -11.00 30.74
CA GLU A 519 16.49 -11.99 30.10
C GLU A 519 15.78 -13.29 29.71
N GLU A 520 14.85 -13.79 30.53
CA GLU A 520 14.04 -14.97 30.19
C GLU A 520 13.07 -14.71 29.03
N LEU A 521 12.49 -13.51 28.99
CA LEU A 521 11.64 -13.10 27.87
C LEU A 521 12.47 -12.91 26.60
N PHE A 522 13.67 -12.33 26.72
CA PHE A 522 14.63 -12.20 25.63
C PHE A 522 15.01 -13.58 25.07
N SER A 523 15.43 -14.52 25.92
CA SER A 523 15.81 -15.87 25.49
C SER A 523 14.66 -16.59 24.78
N LYS A 524 13.43 -16.48 25.27
CA LYS A 524 12.24 -16.99 24.56
C LYS A 524 12.06 -16.34 23.18
N LYS A 525 12.26 -15.02 23.08
CA LYS A 525 12.11 -14.28 21.83
C LYS A 525 13.14 -14.67 20.78
N VAL A 526 14.38 -14.99 21.17
CA VAL A 526 15.45 -15.44 20.24
C VAL A 526 15.69 -16.96 20.26
N SER A 527 14.76 -17.71 20.86
CA SER A 527 14.87 -19.14 21.06
C SER A 527 15.17 -19.87 19.75
N TYR A 528 16.14 -20.78 19.78
CA TYR A 528 16.47 -21.67 18.67
C TYR A 528 17.08 -21.00 17.42
N TYR A 529 17.54 -19.75 17.55
CA TYR A 529 18.36 -19.06 16.55
C TYR A 529 19.37 -18.08 17.19
N ALA A 530 19.66 -18.30 18.47
CA ALA A 530 20.74 -17.69 19.24
C ALA A 530 21.01 -18.55 20.48
N HIS A 531 22.26 -18.56 20.96
CA HIS A 531 22.63 -19.08 22.27
C HIS A 531 22.53 -17.95 23.30
N VAL A 532 21.85 -18.17 24.43
CA VAL A 532 21.72 -17.16 25.49
C VAL A 532 22.25 -17.71 26.81
N PHE A 533 23.38 -17.15 27.24
CA PHE A 533 24.12 -17.58 28.42
C PHE A 533 24.18 -16.48 29.47
N MET A 534 24.13 -16.88 30.74
CA MET A 534 24.39 -16.01 31.89
C MET A 534 25.72 -16.42 32.52
N ALA A 535 26.69 -15.51 32.56
CA ALA A 535 27.97 -15.73 33.22
C ALA A 535 27.87 -15.43 34.72
N ASP A 536 28.52 -16.25 35.55
CA ASP A 536 28.89 -15.84 36.89
C ASP A 536 30.11 -14.89 36.87
N GLU A 537 30.38 -14.26 38.01
CA GLU A 537 31.50 -13.33 38.17
C GLU A 537 32.87 -13.93 37.77
N PRO A 538 33.25 -15.14 38.23
CA PRO A 538 34.49 -15.79 37.80
C PRO A 538 34.60 -15.99 36.28
N LEU A 539 33.52 -16.44 35.63
CA LEU A 539 33.51 -16.59 34.17
C LEU A 539 33.61 -15.24 33.46
N ALA A 540 32.90 -14.22 33.94
CA ALA A 540 32.97 -12.88 33.38
C ALA A 540 34.39 -12.32 33.46
N GLU A 541 35.11 -12.53 34.56
CA GLU A 541 36.50 -12.10 34.70
C GLU A 541 37.44 -12.81 33.70
N LEU A 542 37.29 -14.13 33.54
CA LEU A 542 38.08 -14.90 32.57
C LEU A 542 37.83 -14.43 31.13
N VAL A 543 36.57 -14.18 30.76
CA VAL A 543 36.22 -13.65 29.43
C VAL A 543 36.78 -12.24 29.24
N SER A 544 36.79 -11.40 30.29
CA SER A 544 37.37 -10.04 30.24
C SER A 544 38.84 -10.08 29.85
N ARG A 545 39.60 -10.95 30.51
CA ARG A 545 41.04 -11.14 30.25
C ARG A 545 41.31 -11.64 28.84
N GLN A 546 40.48 -12.55 28.33
CA GLN A 546 40.60 -13.10 26.98
C GLN A 546 40.46 -12.03 25.88
N TYR A 547 39.62 -11.02 26.10
CA TYR A 547 39.35 -9.94 25.13
C TYR A 547 40.05 -8.61 25.47
N SER A 548 40.98 -8.62 26.44
CA SER A 548 41.71 -7.44 26.91
C SER A 548 40.80 -6.30 27.40
N GLU A 549 39.66 -6.64 28.02
CA GLU A 549 38.68 -5.69 28.56
C GLU A 549 38.83 -5.49 30.08
N ASN A 550 38.40 -4.33 30.58
CA ASN A 550 38.36 -4.06 32.01
C ASN A 550 37.14 -4.74 32.66
N TYR A 551 37.36 -5.56 33.69
CA TYR A 551 36.28 -6.25 34.42
C TYR A 551 35.19 -5.28 34.94
N GLU A 552 35.56 -4.06 35.35
CA GLU A 552 34.58 -3.06 35.82
C GLU A 552 33.56 -2.66 34.75
N THR A 553 33.94 -2.74 33.47
CA THR A 553 33.04 -2.53 32.32
C THR A 553 32.29 -3.80 31.90
N MET A 554 32.67 -4.95 32.46
CA MET A 554 32.15 -6.28 32.14
C MET A 554 31.10 -6.78 33.13
N LYS A 555 31.25 -6.45 34.42
CA LYS A 555 30.44 -7.02 35.49
C LYS A 555 28.93 -6.85 35.25
N ASP A 556 28.51 -5.74 34.64
CA ASP A 556 27.15 -5.46 34.20
C ASP A 556 27.14 -5.10 32.70
N SER A 557 26.91 -6.10 31.84
CA SER A 557 26.97 -5.91 30.39
C SER A 557 26.39 -7.10 29.60
N ILE A 558 26.16 -6.88 28.30
CA ILE A 558 25.82 -7.92 27.33
C ILE A 558 26.91 -7.99 26.26
N ARG A 559 27.39 -9.20 25.97
CA ARG A 559 28.29 -9.47 24.84
C ARG A 559 27.61 -10.31 23.80
N VAL A 560 27.83 -9.95 22.54
CA VAL A 560 27.34 -10.70 21.40
C VAL A 560 28.53 -11.17 20.58
N PHE A 561 28.64 -12.48 20.43
CA PHE A 561 29.59 -13.13 19.54
C PHE A 561 28.83 -13.59 18.31
N TRP A 562 28.97 -12.87 17.21
CA TRP A 562 28.35 -13.19 15.94
C TRP A 562 29.04 -14.42 15.28
N PRO A 563 28.35 -15.15 14.40
CA PRO A 563 28.94 -16.27 13.65
C PRO A 563 30.07 -15.81 12.71
N HIS A 564 30.77 -16.75 12.09
CA HIS A 564 31.90 -16.44 11.21
C HIS A 564 31.50 -15.60 9.98
N ASP A 565 30.38 -15.95 9.35
CA ASP A 565 29.91 -15.36 8.09
C ASP A 565 28.94 -14.19 8.36
N THR A 566 29.20 -13.41 9.41
CA THR A 566 28.27 -12.38 9.86
C THR A 566 28.22 -11.17 8.92
N ILE A 567 27.04 -10.56 8.75
CA ILE A 567 26.90 -9.27 8.05
C ILE A 567 27.35 -8.08 8.91
N LYS A 568 27.61 -8.30 10.20
CA LYS A 568 28.07 -7.24 11.10
C LYS A 568 29.54 -6.91 10.83
N ASN A 569 29.88 -5.63 10.95
CA ASN A 569 31.26 -5.14 10.80
C ASN A 569 32.25 -5.75 11.80
N SER A 570 31.77 -6.37 12.88
CA SER A 570 32.59 -7.06 13.87
C SER A 570 31.91 -8.33 14.35
N ARG A 571 32.70 -9.40 14.51
CA ARG A 571 32.27 -10.66 15.12
C ARG A 571 32.01 -10.58 16.62
N TYR A 572 32.49 -9.52 17.26
CA TYR A 572 32.38 -9.31 18.70
C TYR A 572 31.87 -7.91 18.98
N GLN A 573 30.81 -7.83 19.77
CA GLN A 573 30.21 -6.58 20.23
C GLN A 573 29.98 -6.64 21.73
N ALA A 574 30.45 -5.61 22.44
CA ALA A 574 30.27 -5.45 23.87
C ALA A 574 29.34 -4.26 24.13
N TYR A 575 28.36 -4.47 25.00
CA TYR A 575 27.38 -3.47 25.40
C TYR A 575 27.45 -3.28 26.93
N PRO A 576 28.21 -2.28 27.41
CA PRO A 576 28.27 -1.98 28.84
C PRO A 576 26.92 -1.46 29.34
N LEU A 577 26.66 -1.57 30.65
CA LEU A 577 25.39 -1.14 31.25
C LEU A 577 25.00 0.29 30.88
N GLU A 578 25.95 1.23 30.86
CA GLU A 578 25.70 2.62 30.47
C GLU A 578 25.06 2.71 29.07
N TYR A 579 25.53 1.91 28.10
CA TYR A 579 24.93 1.86 26.77
C TYR A 579 23.52 1.27 26.80
N ILE A 580 23.32 0.22 27.58
CA ILE A 580 22.03 -0.49 27.71
C ILE A 580 20.97 0.44 28.31
N GLU A 581 21.33 1.24 29.32
CA GLU A 581 20.41 2.15 30.02
C GLU A 581 20.06 3.42 29.20
N HIS A 582 20.96 3.89 28.34
CA HIS A 582 20.71 5.05 27.48
C HIS A 582 20.15 4.68 26.10
N CYS A 583 19.88 3.39 25.86
CA CYS A 583 19.28 2.92 24.62
C CYS A 583 17.84 3.44 24.47
N SER A 584 17.47 3.81 23.25
CA SER A 584 16.10 4.13 22.85
C SER A 584 15.68 3.26 21.66
N PHE A 585 14.39 2.89 21.63
CA PHE A 585 13.83 2.06 20.58
C PHE A 585 12.43 2.53 20.21
N GLU A 586 12.21 2.80 18.93
CA GLU A 586 10.91 3.17 18.36
C GLU A 586 10.06 1.92 18.13
N MET A 587 8.93 1.81 18.84
CA MET A 587 8.00 0.70 18.68
C MET A 587 6.77 1.14 17.88
N HIS A 588 6.53 0.44 16.76
CA HIS A 588 5.30 0.58 15.99
C HIS A 588 4.18 -0.23 16.64
N SER A 589 3.12 0.44 17.08
CA SER A 589 1.90 -0.19 17.59
C SER A 589 0.81 -0.13 16.51
N LEU A 590 0.58 -1.24 15.81
CA LEU A 590 -0.66 -1.44 15.06
C LEU A 590 -1.78 -1.75 16.07
N LYS A 591 -2.65 -0.79 16.33
CA LYS A 591 -4.01 -1.07 16.84
C LYS A 591 -4.95 -1.03 15.64
N ASP A 592 -6.00 -1.84 15.67
CA ASP A 592 -6.99 -2.07 14.61
C ASP A 592 -7.79 -0.84 14.12
N ASN A 593 -7.35 0.40 14.38
CA ASN A 593 -7.95 1.62 13.85
C ASN A 593 -6.82 2.55 13.38
N ALA A 594 -6.55 2.55 12.07
CA ALA A 594 -5.97 3.58 11.18
C ALA A 594 -4.99 4.67 11.68
N ASP A 595 -4.41 4.57 12.87
CA ASP A 595 -3.53 5.57 13.50
C ASP A 595 -2.29 4.89 14.07
N THR A 596 -1.20 4.90 13.31
CA THR A 596 0.11 4.38 13.75
C THR A 596 0.67 5.30 14.83
N ARG A 597 0.51 4.95 16.11
CA ARG A 597 1.17 5.69 17.21
C ARG A 597 2.57 5.15 17.43
N TYR A 598 3.56 6.05 17.37
CA TYR A 598 4.95 5.78 17.73
C TYR A 598 5.08 5.82 19.25
N ARG A 599 5.65 4.77 19.84
CA ARG A 599 6.00 4.76 21.26
C ARG A 599 7.50 4.57 21.39
N ASN A 600 8.18 5.59 21.88
CA ASN A 600 9.61 5.49 22.23
C ASN A 600 9.71 4.82 23.60
N ILE A 601 10.40 3.68 23.61
CA ILE A 601 10.80 2.99 24.84
C ILE A 601 12.27 3.33 25.06
N SER A 602 12.66 3.63 26.29
CA SER A 602 14.04 3.87 26.69
C SER A 602 14.50 2.85 27.73
N GLY A 603 15.81 2.75 27.97
CA GLY A 603 16.38 1.87 28.98
C GLY A 603 16.64 0.45 28.51
N ALA A 604 16.92 -0.44 29.45
CA ALA A 604 17.30 -1.82 29.12
C ALA A 604 16.18 -2.60 28.39
N GLY A 605 14.92 -2.20 28.60
CA GLY A 605 13.78 -2.73 27.84
C GLY A 605 13.83 -2.37 26.35
N ALA A 606 14.33 -1.18 26.00
CA ALA A 606 14.55 -0.73 24.63
C ALA A 606 15.69 -1.51 23.96
N PHE A 607 16.80 -1.67 24.68
CA PHE A 607 17.96 -2.45 24.22
C PHE A 607 17.58 -3.90 23.91
N ARG A 608 16.70 -4.53 24.69
CA ARG A 608 16.15 -5.87 24.36
C ARG A 608 15.55 -5.90 22.96
N PHE A 609 14.72 -4.91 22.59
CA PHE A 609 14.07 -4.89 21.26
C PHE A 609 15.10 -4.67 20.15
N GLN A 610 16.06 -3.76 20.36
CA GLN A 610 17.14 -3.51 19.41
C GLN A 610 17.98 -4.77 19.18
N LEU A 611 18.35 -5.49 20.24
CA LEU A 611 19.14 -6.71 20.14
C LEU A 611 18.36 -7.86 19.47
N VAL A 612 17.07 -8.01 19.76
CA VAL A 612 16.20 -8.97 19.05
C VAL A 612 16.14 -8.65 17.56
N ALA A 613 15.99 -7.37 17.20
CA ALA A 613 15.97 -6.94 15.80
C ALA A 613 17.30 -7.23 15.10
N ALA A 614 18.44 -6.92 15.73
CA ALA A 614 19.77 -7.19 15.20
C ALA A 614 20.01 -8.69 14.97
N ILE A 615 19.60 -9.54 15.91
CA ILE A 615 19.70 -11.01 15.77
C ILE A 615 18.79 -11.51 14.64
N ARG A 616 17.60 -10.94 14.47
CA ARG A 616 16.68 -11.34 13.40
C ARG A 616 17.18 -10.94 12.02
N GLU A 617 17.73 -9.74 11.90
CA GLU A 617 18.35 -9.25 10.67
C GLU A 617 19.50 -10.17 10.22
N GLU A 618 20.35 -10.55 11.17
CA GLU A 618 21.45 -11.50 10.92
C GLU A 618 20.97 -12.85 10.38
N ASN A 619 19.83 -13.34 10.89
CA ASN A 619 19.26 -14.62 10.47
C ASN A 619 18.58 -14.58 9.09
N VAL A 620 18.40 -13.38 8.53
CA VAL A 620 17.65 -13.14 7.31
C VAL A 620 18.56 -12.69 6.16
N SER A 621 19.75 -12.18 6.47
CA SER A 621 20.76 -11.88 5.45
C SER A 621 21.21 -13.11 4.67
N GLU A 622 21.45 -12.92 3.36
CA GLU A 622 21.80 -13.99 2.41
C GLU A 622 23.23 -14.51 2.53
#